data_AF-A0A7V9AZN3-F1
#
_entry.id   AF-A0A7V9AZN3-F1
#
_cell.length_a   1.000
_cell.length_b   1.000
_cell.length_c   1.000
_cell.angle_alpha   90.00
_cell.angle_beta   90.00
_cell.angle_gamma   90.00
#
_symmetry.space_group_name_H-M   'P 1'
#
loop_
_entity.id
_entity.type
_entity.pdbx_description
1 polymer ?
#
loop_
_entity_poly.entity_id
_entity_poly.type
_entity_poly.pdbx_seq_one_letter_code
_entity_poly.pdbx_strand_id
1 'polypeptide(L)'
;HNDELPFDPEIANAWMPIDQYSGGITHAVMHLIYARFFQKVLVDMGMAKHGEPYPALLNQGMVTMGGKAMSKTRGNIVEPAEAFDRYGSDALRLYMLFSGPPEQDFDWPSEGVTSIGRVTAPWLQRVWRLCEEVHALDDVDDSEIGAPDIALRKAIHRTTKVVTRDYESFSFNTAISRLQELVNNAYRLRSKGGGHPTVLRELAEALLKMLAPMAPFITEEQWHRLGHEGSIHVAPWPVFDAGLAADDEVTMVVQVNGKVRDTIAVPPEVTEDQMVELALASPNVQSFLGERPPAKVIARPPKIVSLVAARN
;
A
#
# COMPACT_ATOMS: atom_id res chain seq x y z
N HIS A 1 -5.67 40.24 -6.36
CA HIS A 1 -4.62 40.89 -5.54
C HIS A 1 -5.35 41.78 -4.55
N ASN A 2 -4.99 41.74 -3.26
CA ASN A 2 -5.64 42.47 -2.19
C ASN A 2 -4.57 43.27 -1.45
N ASP A 3 -4.72 44.59 -1.37
CA ASP A 3 -3.75 45.50 -0.74
C ASP A 3 -4.20 45.99 0.65
N GLU A 4 -5.40 45.61 1.11
CA GLU A 4 -6.00 46.07 2.37
C GLU A 4 -5.90 45.02 3.50
N LEU A 5 -5.93 43.74 3.15
CA LEU A 5 -5.82 42.63 4.10
C LEU A 5 -4.65 41.72 3.72
N PRO A 6 -4.00 41.06 4.69
CA PRO A 6 -2.92 40.12 4.39
C PRO A 6 -3.42 38.88 3.62
N PHE A 7 -4.69 38.52 3.77
CA PHE A 7 -5.38 37.50 2.98
C PHE A 7 -6.90 37.68 3.09
N ASP A 8 -7.65 37.07 2.17
CA ASP A 8 -9.11 37.00 2.21
C ASP A 8 -9.57 35.95 3.23
N PRO A 9 -10.27 36.33 4.32
CA PRO A 9 -10.74 35.38 5.33
C PRO A 9 -11.72 34.34 4.81
N GLU A 10 -12.57 34.66 3.83
CA GLU A 10 -13.53 33.69 3.29
C GLU A 10 -12.81 32.59 2.52
N ILE A 11 -11.84 32.97 1.68
CA ILE A 11 -11.00 32.02 0.95
C ILE A 11 -10.16 31.19 1.92
N ALA A 12 -9.53 31.83 2.92
CA ALA A 12 -8.73 31.11 3.92
C ALA A 12 -9.57 30.08 4.69
N ASN A 13 -10.79 30.44 5.09
CA ASN A 13 -11.69 29.52 5.80
C ASN A 13 -12.28 28.41 4.92
N ALA A 14 -12.26 28.55 3.59
CA ALA A 14 -12.67 27.48 2.68
C ALA A 14 -11.60 26.37 2.57
N TRP A 15 -10.33 26.70 2.80
CA TRP A 15 -9.20 25.76 2.73
C TRP A 15 -8.68 25.29 4.09
N MET A 16 -9.07 25.98 5.17
CA MET A 16 -8.63 25.67 6.53
C MET A 16 -9.70 24.87 7.28
N PRO A 17 -9.30 24.04 8.27
CA PRO A 17 -7.91 23.73 8.62
C PRO A 17 -7.24 22.85 7.55
N ILE A 18 -5.91 22.82 7.51
CA ILE A 18 -5.17 21.94 6.59
C ILE A 18 -5.42 20.49 7.03
N ASP A 19 -6.15 19.70 6.24
CA ASP A 19 -6.60 18.35 6.62
C ASP A 19 -5.47 17.45 7.12
N GLN A 20 -4.34 17.43 6.41
CA GLN A 20 -3.15 16.65 6.75
C GLN A 20 -1.90 17.52 6.60
N TYR A 21 -1.17 17.70 7.69
CA TYR A 21 0.16 18.30 7.66
C TYR A 21 1.25 17.23 7.79
N SER A 22 2.27 17.26 6.94
CA SER A 22 3.41 16.34 7.02
C SER A 22 4.71 17.12 7.17
N GLY A 23 5.48 16.85 8.22
CA GLY A 23 6.72 17.55 8.50
C GLY A 23 7.58 16.84 9.54
N GLY A 24 8.91 16.92 9.41
CA GLY A 24 9.83 16.20 10.30
C GLY A 24 9.68 16.61 11.77
N ILE A 25 9.94 15.67 12.68
CA ILE A 25 9.81 15.88 14.13
C ILE A 25 10.68 17.03 14.67
N THR A 26 11.72 17.41 13.93
CA THR A 26 12.59 18.56 14.21
C THR A 26 11.83 19.89 14.33
N HIS A 27 10.62 19.98 13.77
CA HIS A 27 9.78 21.18 13.81
C HIS A 27 8.80 21.24 15.00
N ALA A 28 8.80 20.24 15.88
CA ALA A 28 7.80 20.08 16.94
C ALA A 28 7.74 21.26 17.93
N VAL A 29 8.89 21.79 18.36
CA VAL A 29 8.96 22.77 19.46
C VAL A 29 9.10 24.22 19.01
N MET A 30 9.21 24.48 17.71
CA MET A 30 9.31 25.83 17.15
C MET A 30 8.18 26.07 16.17
N HIS A 31 8.38 25.68 14.91
CA HIS A 31 7.44 25.94 13.82
C HIS A 31 6.01 25.53 14.15
N LEU A 32 5.79 24.32 14.67
CA LEU A 32 4.45 23.85 15.00
C LEU A 32 3.81 24.63 16.17
N ILE A 33 4.61 25.10 17.13
CA ILE A 33 4.11 25.99 18.20
C ILE A 33 3.75 27.37 17.63
N TYR A 34 4.62 27.94 16.80
CA TYR A 34 4.37 29.24 16.17
C TYR A 34 3.15 29.20 15.26
N ALA A 35 2.99 28.15 14.45
CA ALA A 35 1.82 27.97 13.60
C ALA A 35 0.52 27.96 14.41
N ARG A 36 0.49 27.21 15.53
CA ARG A 36 -0.67 27.18 16.42
C ARG A 36 -0.92 28.52 17.10
N PHE A 37 0.13 29.21 17.54
CA PHE A 37 0.03 30.54 18.13
C PHE A 37 -0.56 31.55 17.15
N PHE A 38 0.00 31.64 15.93
CA PHE A 38 -0.51 32.54 14.90
C PHE A 38 -1.94 32.19 14.49
N GLN A 39 -2.30 30.92 14.38
CA GLN A 39 -3.68 30.52 14.10
C GLN A 39 -4.65 31.07 15.15
N LYS A 40 -4.30 30.99 16.44
CA LYS A 40 -5.14 31.52 17.52
C LYS A 40 -5.25 33.03 17.49
N VAL A 41 -4.13 33.73 17.25
CA VAL A 41 -4.13 35.19 17.07
C VAL A 41 -5.03 35.60 15.90
N LEU A 42 -4.99 34.88 14.78
CA LEU A 42 -5.85 35.16 13.62
C LEU A 42 -7.33 34.93 13.93
N VAL A 43 -7.66 33.94 14.75
CA VAL A 43 -9.04 33.73 15.24
C VAL A 43 -9.48 34.89 16.14
N ASP A 44 -8.63 35.31 17.09
CA ASP A 44 -8.93 36.42 18.00
C ASP A 44 -9.12 37.75 17.24
N MET A 45 -8.42 37.92 16.12
CA MET A 45 -8.56 39.06 15.20
C MET A 45 -9.77 38.96 14.25
N GLY A 46 -10.55 37.88 14.31
CA GLY A 46 -11.70 37.65 13.43
C GLY A 46 -11.34 37.28 11.98
N MET A 47 -10.08 36.89 11.73
CA MET A 47 -9.55 36.61 10.39
C MET A 47 -9.57 35.11 10.03
N ALA A 48 -9.81 34.23 11.01
CA ALA A 48 -9.95 32.80 10.82
C ALA A 48 -11.06 32.24 11.74
N LYS A 49 -11.67 31.11 11.34
CA LYS A 49 -12.74 30.43 12.11
C LYS A 49 -12.23 29.24 12.92
N HIS A 50 -11.15 28.61 12.48
CA HIS A 50 -10.66 27.35 13.07
C HIS A 50 -9.59 27.62 14.13
N GLY A 51 -9.78 27.08 15.34
CA GLY A 51 -8.88 27.32 16.48
C GLY A 51 -7.52 26.61 16.41
N GLU A 52 -7.36 25.62 15.53
CA GLU A 52 -6.12 24.87 15.30
C GLU A 52 -5.87 24.76 13.79
N PRO A 53 -4.60 24.83 13.33
CA PRO A 53 -4.29 24.85 11.90
C PRO A 53 -4.24 23.45 11.26
N TYR A 54 -4.01 22.40 12.05
CA TYR A 54 -3.79 21.02 11.58
C TYR A 54 -4.62 20.04 12.43
N PRO A 55 -5.65 19.37 11.90
CA PRO A 55 -6.39 18.33 12.60
C PRO A 55 -5.63 16.98 12.58
N ALA A 56 -4.84 16.72 11.53
CA ALA A 56 -3.93 15.59 11.46
C ALA A 56 -2.48 16.04 11.16
N LEU A 57 -1.52 15.39 11.83
CA LEU A 57 -0.10 15.63 11.70
C LEU A 57 0.61 14.28 11.51
N LEU A 58 1.45 14.19 10.48
CA LEU A 58 2.36 13.08 10.26
C LEU A 58 3.80 13.60 10.38
N ASN A 59 4.58 13.01 11.28
CA ASN A 59 5.99 13.32 11.38
C ASN A 59 6.81 12.29 10.61
N GLN A 60 7.32 12.66 9.43
CA GLN A 60 8.17 11.74 8.70
C GLN A 60 9.52 11.52 9.41
N GLY A 61 10.04 10.31 9.26
CA GLY A 61 11.37 9.93 9.70
C GLY A 61 12.47 10.61 8.89
N MET A 62 13.69 10.50 9.41
CA MET A 62 14.89 11.04 8.80
C MET A 62 15.47 10.08 7.77
N VAL A 63 15.95 10.63 6.66
CA VAL A 63 16.80 9.89 5.72
C VAL A 63 18.25 10.01 6.18
N THR A 64 18.88 8.88 6.45
CA THR A 64 20.26 8.76 6.95
C THR A 64 21.10 7.89 6.02
N MET A 65 22.41 7.85 6.21
CA MET A 65 23.30 6.90 5.53
C MET A 65 24.38 6.42 6.49
N GLY A 66 24.43 5.10 6.72
CA GLY A 66 25.26 4.49 7.74
C GLY A 66 24.89 4.96 9.15
N GLY A 67 23.59 5.16 9.40
CA GLY A 67 23.04 5.64 10.67
C GLY A 67 23.39 7.10 11.00
N LYS A 68 23.88 7.87 10.02
CA LYS A 68 24.25 9.29 10.19
C LYS A 68 23.37 10.17 9.32
N ALA A 69 22.95 11.31 9.86
CA ALA A 69 22.28 12.34 9.07
C ALA A 69 23.13 12.72 7.84
N MET A 70 22.47 12.87 6.69
CA MET A 70 23.13 13.27 5.45
C MET A 70 23.62 14.72 5.53
N SER A 71 24.87 15.00 5.15
CA SER A 71 25.39 16.37 5.04
C SER A 71 26.55 16.48 4.05
N LYS A 72 26.68 17.66 3.40
CA LYS A 72 27.75 17.92 2.42
C LYS A 72 29.14 17.67 3.01
N THR A 73 29.36 18.14 4.24
CA THR A 73 30.63 17.98 4.98
C THR A 73 31.00 16.53 5.29
N ARG A 74 30.02 15.62 5.33
CA ARG A 74 30.24 14.19 5.60
C ARG A 74 30.41 13.37 4.33
N GLY A 75 30.16 13.97 3.15
CA GLY A 75 30.24 13.27 1.87
C GLY A 75 29.23 12.13 1.70
N ASN A 76 28.18 12.07 2.54
CA ASN A 76 27.18 11.00 2.56
C ASN A 76 25.81 11.45 2.01
N ILE A 77 25.80 12.42 1.10
CA ILE A 77 24.57 12.88 0.43
C ILE A 77 24.29 11.99 -0.76
N VAL A 78 23.03 11.57 -0.88
CA VAL A 78 22.48 11.01 -2.12
C VAL A 78 21.92 12.17 -2.93
N GLU A 79 22.53 12.47 -4.07
CA GLU A 79 22.09 13.57 -4.93
C GLU A 79 20.89 13.13 -5.78
N PRO A 80 19.71 13.80 -5.66
CA PRO A 80 18.53 13.44 -6.43
C PRO A 80 18.73 13.53 -7.95
N ALA A 81 19.58 14.46 -8.42
CA ALA A 81 19.86 14.66 -9.84
C ALA A 81 20.38 13.38 -10.52
N GLU A 82 21.31 12.66 -9.87
CA GLU A 82 21.83 11.40 -10.42
C GLU A 82 20.73 10.34 -10.52
N ALA A 83 19.80 10.30 -9.55
CA ALA A 83 18.66 9.39 -9.60
C ALA A 83 17.68 9.75 -10.73
N PHE A 84 17.42 11.03 -10.95
CA PHE A 84 16.58 11.50 -12.06
C PHE A 84 17.19 11.13 -13.42
N ASP A 85 18.47 11.39 -13.63
CA ASP A 85 19.13 11.13 -14.91
C ASP A 85 19.22 9.64 -15.24
N ARG A 86 19.43 8.79 -14.22
CA ARG A 86 19.65 7.36 -14.42
C ARG A 86 18.36 6.53 -14.45
N TYR A 87 17.38 6.89 -13.62
CA TYR A 87 16.22 6.05 -13.35
C TYR A 87 14.88 6.77 -13.47
N GLY A 88 14.90 8.11 -13.58
CA GLY A 88 13.70 8.93 -13.65
C GLY A 88 13.04 9.16 -12.30
N SER A 89 12.16 10.18 -12.26
CA SER A 89 11.46 10.63 -11.05
C SER A 89 10.61 9.53 -10.40
N ASP A 90 9.91 8.73 -11.20
CA ASP A 90 9.01 7.69 -10.69
C ASP A 90 9.75 6.59 -9.92
N ALA A 91 10.92 6.17 -10.42
CA ALA A 91 11.72 5.15 -9.76
C ALA A 91 12.24 5.63 -8.40
N LEU A 92 12.67 6.89 -8.30
CA LEU A 92 13.09 7.50 -7.04
C LEU A 92 11.93 7.68 -6.06
N ARG A 93 10.78 8.20 -6.53
CA ARG A 93 9.57 8.39 -5.71
C ARG A 93 9.11 7.06 -5.12
N LEU A 94 8.99 6.02 -5.95
CA LEU A 94 8.65 4.69 -5.48
C LEU A 94 9.69 4.15 -4.50
N TYR A 95 10.98 4.38 -4.74
CA TYR A 95 12.03 3.88 -3.84
C TYR A 95 11.88 4.49 -2.44
N MET A 96 11.66 5.80 -2.37
CA MET A 96 11.39 6.52 -1.13
C MET A 96 10.15 5.99 -0.42
N LEU A 97 9.03 5.84 -1.13
CA LEU A 97 7.77 5.37 -0.55
C LEU A 97 7.80 3.88 -0.17
N PHE A 98 8.65 3.09 -0.82
CA PHE A 98 8.82 1.67 -0.53
C PHE A 98 9.79 1.39 0.62
N SER A 99 10.59 2.39 1.01
CA SER A 99 11.64 2.24 2.00
C SER A 99 11.16 1.87 3.41
N GLY A 100 9.90 2.15 3.73
CA GLY A 100 9.29 1.81 5.01
C GLY A 100 8.07 2.69 5.32
N PRO A 101 7.49 2.54 6.52
CA PRO A 101 6.48 3.47 7.03
C PRO A 101 7.05 4.89 7.10
N PRO A 102 6.26 5.92 6.77
CA PRO A 102 6.77 7.28 6.62
C PRO A 102 7.30 7.88 7.92
N GLU A 103 6.84 7.43 9.09
CA GLU A 103 7.29 7.92 10.40
C GLU A 103 8.63 7.31 10.86
N GLN A 104 9.11 6.27 10.17
CA GLN A 104 10.35 5.59 10.52
C GLN A 104 11.54 6.21 9.79
N ASP A 105 12.68 6.28 10.48
CA ASP A 105 13.93 6.65 9.83
C ASP A 105 14.29 5.62 8.77
N PHE A 106 14.80 6.11 7.64
CA PHE A 106 15.31 5.28 6.56
C PHE A 106 16.82 5.45 6.46
N ASP A 107 17.57 4.37 6.67
CA ASP A 107 19.00 4.34 6.43
C ASP A 107 19.26 3.94 4.97
N TRP A 108 19.61 4.93 4.16
CA TRP A 108 19.87 4.76 2.73
C TRP A 108 21.10 3.85 2.51
N PRO A 109 21.00 2.83 1.64
CA PRO A 109 22.11 1.91 1.39
C PRO A 109 23.39 2.60 0.89
N SER A 110 24.56 2.10 1.29
CA SER A 110 25.86 2.69 0.91
C SER A 110 26.10 2.76 -0.61
N GLU A 111 25.40 1.94 -1.39
CA GLU A 111 25.45 1.93 -2.85
C GLU A 111 24.69 3.12 -3.49
N GLY A 112 24.07 3.98 -2.68
CA GLY A 112 23.47 5.23 -3.10
C GLY A 112 22.36 5.04 -4.13
N VAL A 113 22.39 5.84 -5.20
CA VAL A 113 21.40 5.85 -6.28
C VAL A 113 21.30 4.50 -6.99
N THR A 114 22.37 3.69 -7.03
CA THR A 114 22.37 2.41 -7.75
C THR A 114 21.37 1.38 -7.18
N SER A 115 20.97 1.53 -5.91
CA SER A 115 19.95 0.70 -5.28
C SER A 115 18.59 0.79 -5.98
N ILE A 116 18.24 1.97 -6.51
CA ILE A 116 17.01 2.23 -7.27
C ILE A 116 16.95 1.34 -8.52
N GLY A 117 18.09 1.20 -9.21
CA GLY A 117 18.24 0.35 -10.39
C GLY A 117 18.08 -1.14 -10.14
N ARG A 118 18.12 -1.59 -8.88
CA ARG A 118 17.91 -3.00 -8.50
C ARG A 118 16.51 -3.25 -7.95
N VAL A 119 15.89 -2.24 -7.33
CA VAL A 119 14.64 -2.40 -6.58
C VAL A 119 13.44 -1.92 -7.38
N THR A 120 13.34 -0.62 -7.69
CA THR A 120 12.11 -0.02 -8.21
C THR A 120 12.12 0.15 -9.73
N ALA A 121 13.25 0.51 -10.33
CA ALA A 121 13.33 0.71 -11.79
C ALA A 121 13.00 -0.56 -12.60
N PRO A 122 13.51 -1.77 -12.25
CA PRO A 122 13.15 -2.99 -12.98
C PRO A 122 11.67 -3.36 -12.85
N TRP A 123 11.06 -3.03 -11.70
CA TRP A 123 9.64 -3.28 -11.49
C TRP A 123 8.77 -2.34 -12.35
N LEU A 124 9.11 -1.06 -12.44
CA LEU A 124 8.44 -0.12 -13.35
C LEU A 124 8.53 -0.58 -14.81
N GLN A 125 9.69 -1.08 -15.25
CA GLN A 125 9.82 -1.66 -16.59
C GLN A 125 8.93 -2.90 -16.79
N ARG A 126 8.68 -3.66 -15.73
CA ARG A 126 7.75 -4.80 -15.78
C ARG A 126 6.31 -4.35 -15.90
N VAL A 127 5.91 -3.30 -15.18
CA VAL A 127 4.58 -2.67 -15.33
C VAL A 127 4.41 -2.13 -16.75
N TRP A 128 5.43 -1.44 -17.29
CA TRP A 128 5.43 -0.96 -18.67
C TRP A 128 5.18 -2.10 -19.67
N ARG A 129 5.99 -3.18 -19.60
CA ARG A 129 5.83 -4.34 -20.50
C ARG A 129 4.43 -4.96 -20.39
N LEU A 130 3.90 -5.10 -19.17
CA LEU A 130 2.54 -5.59 -18.98
C LEU A 130 1.53 -4.72 -19.72
N CYS A 131 1.61 -3.39 -19.59
CA CYS A 131 0.68 -2.47 -20.23
C CYS A 131 0.82 -2.46 -21.77
N GLU A 132 2.05 -2.55 -22.30
CA GLU A 132 2.28 -2.69 -23.75
C GLU A 132 1.71 -4.01 -24.29
N GLU A 133 1.85 -5.10 -23.53
CA GLU A 133 1.23 -6.39 -23.89
C GLU A 133 -0.30 -6.28 -23.93
N VAL A 134 -0.92 -5.53 -23.01
CA VAL A 134 -2.37 -5.29 -23.00
C VAL A 134 -2.81 -4.39 -24.14
N HIS A 135 -2.06 -3.32 -24.42
CA HIS A 135 -2.32 -2.42 -25.54
C HIS A 135 -2.32 -3.15 -26.89
N ALA A 136 -1.46 -4.17 -27.04
CA ALA A 136 -1.35 -4.97 -28.25
C ALA A 136 -2.45 -6.04 -28.42
N LEU A 137 -3.35 -6.21 -27.45
CA LEU A 137 -4.47 -7.15 -27.58
C LEU A 137 -5.59 -6.55 -28.41
N ASP A 138 -6.21 -7.39 -29.23
CA ASP A 138 -7.45 -7.03 -29.91
C ASP A 138 -8.59 -6.97 -28.88
N ASP A 139 -9.47 -5.96 -28.99
CA ASP A 139 -10.60 -5.77 -28.08
C ASP A 139 -11.69 -6.85 -28.23
N VAL A 140 -11.59 -7.72 -29.24
CA VAL A 140 -12.55 -8.77 -29.55
C VAL A 140 -11.91 -10.13 -29.29
N ASP A 141 -12.32 -10.77 -28.19
CA ASP A 141 -12.03 -12.17 -27.91
C ASP A 141 -13.33 -12.87 -27.55
N ASP A 142 -13.72 -13.85 -28.37
CA ASP A 142 -14.90 -14.69 -28.17
C ASP A 142 -14.62 -15.85 -27.19
N SER A 143 -13.40 -15.94 -26.63
CA SER A 143 -13.04 -16.95 -25.65
C SER A 143 -13.81 -16.77 -24.33
N GLU A 144 -14.10 -17.88 -23.65
CA GLU A 144 -14.74 -17.82 -22.35
C GLU A 144 -13.75 -17.39 -21.27
N ILE A 145 -14.19 -16.49 -20.37
CA ILE A 145 -13.44 -16.13 -19.16
C ILE A 145 -13.28 -17.37 -18.28
N GLY A 146 -12.05 -17.88 -18.21
CA GLY A 146 -11.72 -19.10 -17.49
C GLY A 146 -11.53 -18.90 -15.99
N ALA A 147 -11.37 -20.00 -15.25
CA ALA A 147 -11.08 -19.96 -13.82
C ALA A 147 -9.82 -19.13 -13.45
N PRO A 148 -8.70 -19.14 -14.21
CA PRO A 148 -7.56 -18.26 -13.94
C PRO A 148 -7.89 -16.76 -14.09
N ASP A 149 -8.76 -16.39 -15.02
CA ASP A 149 -9.20 -15.01 -15.23
C ASP A 149 -10.12 -14.53 -14.11
N ILE A 150 -11.05 -15.38 -13.66
CA ILE A 150 -11.89 -15.11 -12.49
C ILE A 150 -11.00 -14.88 -11.24
N ALA A 151 -9.97 -15.71 -11.07
CA ALA A 151 -9.03 -15.56 -9.96
C ALA A 151 -8.22 -14.25 -10.07
N LEU A 152 -7.83 -13.82 -11.27
CA LEU A 152 -7.16 -12.54 -11.49
C LEU A 152 -8.11 -11.38 -11.15
N ARG A 153 -9.36 -11.44 -11.59
CA ARG A 153 -10.37 -10.44 -11.29
C ARG A 153 -10.61 -10.26 -9.79
N LYS A 154 -10.73 -11.36 -9.04
CA LYS A 154 -10.76 -11.33 -7.58
C LYS A 154 -9.52 -10.66 -7.00
N ALA A 155 -8.33 -10.99 -7.52
CA ALA A 155 -7.09 -10.38 -7.06
C ALA A 155 -7.04 -8.86 -7.31
N ILE A 156 -7.55 -8.37 -8.45
CA ILE A 156 -7.66 -6.93 -8.75
C ILE A 156 -8.50 -6.25 -7.67
N HIS A 157 -9.74 -6.69 -7.45
CA HIS A 157 -10.64 -6.07 -6.47
C HIS A 157 -10.13 -6.16 -5.02
N ARG A 158 -9.54 -7.30 -4.62
CA ARG A 158 -8.88 -7.44 -3.31
C ARG A 158 -7.73 -6.43 -3.17
N THR A 159 -6.92 -6.27 -4.21
CA THR A 159 -5.79 -5.34 -4.22
C THR A 159 -6.29 -3.90 -4.13
N THR A 160 -7.30 -3.53 -4.93
CA THR A 160 -7.91 -2.19 -4.89
C THR A 160 -8.45 -1.86 -3.51
N LYS A 161 -9.17 -2.79 -2.85
CA LYS A 161 -9.65 -2.61 -1.47
C LYS A 161 -8.51 -2.34 -0.48
N VAL A 162 -7.46 -3.17 -0.52
CA VAL A 162 -6.34 -3.06 0.42
C VAL A 162 -5.51 -1.81 0.16
N VAL A 163 -5.19 -1.51 -1.11
CA VAL A 163 -4.41 -0.34 -1.49
C VAL A 163 -5.16 0.95 -1.14
N THR A 164 -6.48 1.01 -1.34
CA THR A 164 -7.29 2.18 -0.93
C THR A 164 -7.09 2.49 0.56
N ARG A 165 -7.22 1.47 1.42
CA ARG A 165 -6.98 1.61 2.86
C ARG A 165 -5.53 1.99 3.16
N ASP A 166 -4.57 1.37 2.49
CA ASP A 166 -3.15 1.63 2.73
C ASP A 166 -2.77 3.09 2.37
N TYR A 167 -3.42 3.70 1.37
CA TYR A 167 -3.30 5.13 1.09
C TYR A 167 -3.89 6.00 2.21
N GLU A 168 -5.08 5.66 2.72
CA GLU A 168 -5.72 6.37 3.84
C GLU A 168 -4.87 6.32 5.12
N SER A 169 -4.09 5.25 5.30
CA SER A 169 -3.19 5.08 6.46
C SER A 169 -1.72 5.38 6.16
N PHE A 170 -1.40 6.05 5.05
CA PHE A 170 -0.04 6.40 4.61
C PHE A 170 0.94 5.20 4.55
N SER A 171 0.42 3.98 4.43
CA SER A 171 1.18 2.74 4.33
C SER A 171 1.60 2.47 2.88
N PHE A 172 2.31 3.44 2.29
CA PHE A 172 2.67 3.40 0.86
C PHE A 172 3.58 2.21 0.51
N ASN A 173 4.47 1.82 1.43
CA ASN A 173 5.33 0.67 1.26
C ASN A 173 4.52 -0.62 1.09
N THR A 174 3.46 -0.81 1.88
CA THR A 174 2.59 -1.99 1.75
C THR A 174 1.74 -1.90 0.49
N ALA A 175 1.23 -0.71 0.13
CA ALA A 175 0.52 -0.50 -1.13
C ALA A 175 1.39 -0.93 -2.33
N ILE A 176 2.65 -0.50 -2.38
CA ILE A 176 3.61 -0.89 -3.43
C ILE A 176 3.82 -2.41 -3.43
N SER A 177 4.00 -3.05 -2.27
CA SER A 177 4.08 -4.52 -2.19
C SER A 177 2.85 -5.21 -2.78
N ARG A 178 1.63 -4.71 -2.51
CA ARG A 178 0.39 -5.28 -3.07
C ARG A 178 0.32 -5.12 -4.58
N LEU A 179 0.77 -3.99 -5.13
CA LEU A 179 0.85 -3.80 -6.59
C LEU A 179 1.89 -4.75 -7.22
N GLN A 180 3.04 -4.96 -6.57
CA GLN A 180 4.03 -5.94 -7.01
C GLN A 180 3.47 -7.37 -6.99
N GLU A 181 2.77 -7.76 -5.93
CA GLU A 181 2.09 -9.05 -5.81
C GLU A 181 1.03 -9.23 -6.89
N LEU A 182 0.22 -8.21 -7.17
CA LEU A 182 -0.79 -8.23 -8.23
C LEU A 182 -0.17 -8.50 -9.60
N VAL A 183 0.89 -7.76 -9.96
CA VAL A 183 1.62 -7.97 -11.22
C VAL A 183 2.20 -9.38 -11.29
N ASN A 184 2.85 -9.86 -10.22
CA ASN A 184 3.39 -11.22 -10.17
C ASN A 184 2.30 -12.29 -10.34
N ASN A 185 1.16 -12.08 -9.68
CA ASN A 185 0.01 -12.99 -9.77
C ASN A 185 -0.58 -13.01 -11.18
N ALA A 186 -0.68 -11.86 -11.85
CA ALA A 186 -1.13 -11.77 -13.24
C ALA A 186 -0.27 -12.63 -14.17
N TYR A 187 1.07 -12.51 -14.09
CA TYR A 187 1.97 -13.36 -14.89
C TYR A 187 1.80 -14.85 -14.57
N ARG A 188 1.61 -15.21 -13.29
CA ARG A 188 1.40 -16.61 -12.86
C ARG A 188 0.06 -17.19 -13.34
N LEU A 189 -1.00 -16.40 -13.35
CA LEU A 189 -2.33 -16.85 -13.80
C LEU A 189 -2.37 -16.98 -15.32
N ARG A 190 -1.70 -16.08 -16.04
CA ARG A 190 -1.50 -16.19 -17.49
C ARG A 190 -0.76 -17.47 -17.87
N SER A 191 0.28 -17.86 -17.13
CA SER A 191 0.97 -19.13 -17.39
C SER A 191 0.12 -20.39 -17.12
N LYS A 192 -1.08 -20.23 -16.53
CA LYS A 192 -2.06 -21.30 -16.30
C LYS A 192 -3.23 -21.25 -17.29
N GLY A 193 -3.10 -20.50 -18.37
CA GLY A 193 -4.14 -20.38 -19.41
C GLY A 193 -5.15 -19.26 -19.17
N GLY A 194 -4.90 -18.34 -18.23
CA GLY A 194 -5.61 -17.06 -18.18
C GLY A 194 -5.02 -16.03 -19.15
N GLY A 195 -5.57 -14.82 -19.13
CA GLY A 195 -5.15 -13.71 -19.97
C GLY A 195 -6.23 -13.21 -20.92
N HIS A 196 -7.50 -13.41 -20.59
CA HIS A 196 -8.61 -12.87 -21.37
C HIS A 196 -8.47 -11.34 -21.52
N PRO A 197 -8.54 -10.76 -22.74
CA PRO A 197 -8.23 -9.34 -22.98
C PRO A 197 -9.00 -8.37 -22.10
N THR A 198 -10.31 -8.59 -21.89
CA THR A 198 -11.13 -7.76 -20.99
C THR A 198 -10.61 -7.72 -19.55
N VAL A 199 -10.15 -8.86 -19.01
CA VAL A 199 -9.63 -8.94 -17.64
C VAL A 199 -8.24 -8.32 -17.54
N LEU A 200 -7.42 -8.47 -18.59
CA LEU A 200 -6.11 -7.80 -18.65
C LEU A 200 -6.22 -6.28 -18.81
N ARG A 201 -7.23 -5.78 -19.54
CA ARG A 201 -7.56 -4.35 -19.60
C ARG A 201 -8.01 -3.83 -18.24
N GLU A 202 -8.92 -4.53 -17.56
CA GLU A 202 -9.34 -4.21 -16.19
C GLU A 202 -8.14 -4.17 -15.21
N LEU A 203 -7.22 -5.15 -15.32
CA LEU A 203 -5.98 -5.18 -14.54
C LEU A 203 -5.12 -3.94 -14.80
N ALA A 204 -4.85 -3.62 -16.06
CA ALA A 204 -3.96 -2.52 -16.43
C ALA A 204 -4.53 -1.18 -15.94
N GLU A 205 -5.81 -0.91 -16.19
CA GLU A 205 -6.47 0.32 -15.75
C GLU A 205 -6.47 0.47 -14.23
N ALA A 206 -6.83 -0.58 -13.49
CA ALA A 206 -6.82 -0.55 -12.03
C ALA A 206 -5.41 -0.37 -11.46
N LEU A 207 -4.42 -1.10 -12.01
CA LEU A 207 -3.02 -1.00 -11.63
C LEU A 207 -2.47 0.42 -11.85
N LEU A 208 -2.69 1.00 -13.03
CA LEU A 208 -2.21 2.34 -13.37
C LEU A 208 -2.82 3.39 -12.45
N LYS A 209 -4.13 3.35 -12.20
CA LYS A 209 -4.79 4.33 -11.32
C LYS A 209 -4.30 4.24 -9.87
N MET A 210 -4.08 3.02 -9.35
CA MET A 210 -3.52 2.84 -8.00
C MET A 210 -2.04 3.26 -7.89
N LEU A 211 -1.30 3.17 -9.00
CA LEU A 211 0.11 3.52 -9.07
C LEU A 211 0.34 5.03 -9.32
N ALA A 212 -0.60 5.71 -9.97
CA ALA A 212 -0.46 7.08 -10.45
C ALA A 212 -0.01 8.11 -9.40
N PRO A 213 -0.51 8.10 -8.15
CA PRO A 213 -0.02 9.04 -7.13
C PRO A 213 1.47 8.87 -6.79
N MET A 214 2.01 7.65 -6.94
CA MET A 214 3.40 7.33 -6.61
C MET A 214 4.34 7.45 -7.81
N ALA A 215 3.89 7.01 -8.99
CA ALA A 215 4.63 7.05 -10.26
C ALA A 215 3.83 7.75 -11.36
N PRO A 216 3.66 9.09 -11.27
CA PRO A 216 2.74 9.83 -12.14
C PRO A 216 3.10 9.89 -13.62
N PHE A 217 4.39 9.80 -13.98
CA PHE A 217 4.81 10.03 -15.37
C PHE A 217 4.60 8.78 -16.23
N ILE A 218 5.05 7.62 -15.74
CA ILE A 218 4.88 6.34 -16.42
C ILE A 218 3.40 5.96 -16.54
N THR A 219 2.60 6.33 -15.55
CA THR A 219 1.17 6.01 -15.53
C THR A 219 0.37 6.89 -16.47
N GLU A 220 0.69 8.19 -16.57
CA GLU A 220 0.09 9.09 -17.58
C GLU A 220 0.37 8.60 -19.00
N GLU A 221 1.63 8.28 -19.31
CA GLU A 221 2.04 7.80 -20.64
C GLU A 221 1.34 6.47 -21.00
N GLN A 222 1.29 5.52 -20.06
CA GLN A 222 0.61 4.24 -20.29
C GLN A 222 -0.92 4.38 -20.38
N TRP A 223 -1.52 5.31 -19.64
CA TRP A 223 -2.94 5.62 -19.74
C TRP A 223 -3.34 6.06 -21.16
N HIS A 224 -2.55 6.96 -21.76
CA HIS A 224 -2.76 7.36 -23.15
C HIS A 224 -2.50 6.24 -24.15
N ARG A 225 -1.47 5.42 -23.93
CA ARG A 225 -1.17 4.26 -24.79
C ARG A 225 -2.30 3.23 -24.78
N LEU A 226 -2.99 3.04 -23.66
CA LEU A 226 -4.19 2.20 -23.58
C LEU A 226 -5.40 2.77 -24.33
N GLY A 227 -5.29 3.98 -24.90
CA GLY A 227 -6.31 4.63 -25.71
C GLY A 227 -7.20 5.61 -24.95
N HIS A 228 -6.89 5.93 -23.69
CA HIS A 228 -7.71 6.86 -22.92
C HIS A 228 -7.42 8.33 -23.29
N GLU A 229 -8.49 9.11 -23.31
CA GLU A 229 -8.43 10.57 -23.40
C GLU A 229 -8.33 11.22 -22.01
N GLY A 230 -7.68 12.38 -21.94
CA GLY A 230 -7.47 13.11 -20.68
C GLY A 230 -6.42 12.48 -19.77
N SER A 231 -6.10 13.16 -18.66
CA SER A 231 -5.04 12.75 -17.74
C SER A 231 -5.54 11.69 -16.75
N ILE A 232 -4.68 10.72 -16.41
CA ILE A 232 -4.99 9.73 -15.36
C ILE A 232 -5.19 10.40 -14.00
N HIS A 233 -4.57 11.58 -13.79
CA HIS A 233 -4.63 12.31 -12.53
C HIS A 233 -5.96 13.02 -12.28
N VAL A 234 -6.84 13.07 -13.29
CA VAL A 234 -8.23 13.52 -13.13
C VAL A 234 -9.24 12.36 -13.27
N ALA A 235 -8.76 11.14 -13.51
CA ALA A 235 -9.60 9.96 -13.60
C ALA A 235 -10.10 9.56 -12.19
N PRO A 236 -11.31 8.96 -12.08
CA PRO A 236 -11.81 8.48 -10.80
C PRO A 236 -10.94 7.32 -10.29
N TRP A 237 -10.74 7.30 -8.96
CA TRP A 237 -10.10 6.20 -8.26
C TRP A 237 -10.80 4.86 -8.55
N PRO A 238 -10.09 3.73 -8.72
CA PRO A 238 -10.70 2.45 -9.02
C PRO A 238 -11.59 1.99 -7.86
N VAL A 239 -12.78 1.50 -8.21
CA VAL A 239 -13.75 0.96 -7.26
C VAL A 239 -13.63 -0.57 -7.25
N PHE A 240 -13.78 -1.18 -6.07
CA PHE A 240 -13.79 -2.63 -5.94
C PHE A 240 -15.20 -3.18 -5.68
N ASP A 241 -15.47 -4.37 -6.20
CA ASP A 241 -16.66 -5.15 -5.87
C ASP A 241 -16.43 -5.92 -4.55
N ALA A 242 -17.35 -5.80 -3.60
CA ALA A 242 -17.20 -6.39 -2.28
C ALA A 242 -17.24 -7.93 -2.28
N GLY A 243 -17.99 -8.55 -3.21
CA GLY A 243 -18.06 -10.00 -3.36
C GLY A 243 -16.79 -10.58 -3.97
N LEU A 244 -16.22 -9.91 -4.98
CA LEU A 244 -14.94 -10.29 -5.58
C LEU A 244 -13.74 -9.98 -4.67
N ALA A 245 -13.86 -8.95 -3.82
CA ALA A 245 -12.86 -8.59 -2.83
C ALA A 245 -12.95 -9.40 -1.52
N ALA A 246 -13.97 -10.25 -1.34
CA ALA A 246 -14.04 -11.15 -0.21
C ALA A 246 -12.95 -12.24 -0.35
N ASP A 247 -12.29 -12.59 0.75
CA ASP A 247 -11.40 -13.76 0.76
C ASP A 247 -12.28 -15.02 0.69
N ASP A 248 -11.97 -15.95 -0.22
CA ASP A 248 -12.68 -17.23 -0.25
C ASP A 248 -12.20 -18.13 0.90
N GLU A 249 -10.94 -17.94 1.30
CA GLU A 249 -10.28 -18.64 2.41
C GLU A 249 -9.28 -17.69 3.08
N VAL A 250 -9.17 -17.79 4.40
CA VAL A 250 -8.17 -17.13 5.22
C VAL A 250 -7.30 -18.17 5.91
N THR A 251 -6.04 -17.83 6.18
CA THR A 251 -5.12 -18.72 6.88
C THR A 251 -5.36 -18.68 8.38
N MET A 252 -5.95 -19.74 8.92
CA MET A 252 -6.01 -20.00 10.36
C MET A 252 -4.67 -20.54 10.85
N VAL A 253 -4.08 -19.88 11.85
CA VAL A 253 -2.90 -20.38 12.54
C VAL A 253 -3.31 -21.36 13.64
N VAL A 254 -2.68 -22.53 13.69
CA VAL A 254 -2.90 -23.51 14.76
C VAL A 254 -1.68 -23.58 15.66
N GLN A 255 -1.89 -23.37 16.95
CA GLN A 255 -0.86 -23.44 17.98
C GLN A 255 -1.10 -24.61 18.94
N VAL A 256 0.00 -25.18 19.44
CA VAL A 256 0.00 -26.09 20.60
C VAL A 256 0.95 -25.53 21.64
N ASN A 257 0.44 -25.29 22.86
CA ASN A 257 1.18 -24.66 23.96
C ASN A 257 1.87 -23.34 23.54
N GLY A 258 1.16 -22.50 22.79
CA GLY A 258 1.63 -21.18 22.34
C GLY A 258 2.64 -21.19 21.18
N LYS A 259 3.03 -22.36 20.65
CA LYS A 259 3.91 -22.48 19.48
C LYS A 259 3.10 -22.83 18.23
N VAL A 260 3.35 -22.14 17.11
CA VAL A 260 2.73 -22.45 15.81
C VAL A 260 3.13 -23.84 15.37
N ARG A 261 2.14 -24.69 15.12
CA ARG A 261 2.31 -26.07 14.65
C ARG A 261 1.73 -26.29 13.27
N ASP A 262 0.72 -25.52 12.88
CA ASP A 262 0.16 -25.65 11.54
C ASP A 262 -0.49 -24.34 11.06
N THR A 263 -0.79 -24.28 9.77
CA THR A 263 -1.59 -23.25 9.14
C THR A 263 -2.58 -23.89 8.18
N ILE A 264 -3.87 -23.62 8.37
CA ILE A 264 -4.96 -24.25 7.63
C ILE A 264 -5.77 -23.16 6.92
N ALA A 265 -6.09 -23.35 5.65
CA ALA A 265 -7.00 -22.46 4.93
C ALA A 265 -8.45 -22.75 5.35
N VAL A 266 -9.20 -21.72 5.74
CA VAL A 266 -10.58 -21.83 6.24
C VAL A 266 -11.45 -20.71 5.67
N PRO A 267 -12.78 -20.88 5.53
CA PRO A 267 -13.65 -19.77 5.16
C PRO A 267 -13.55 -18.60 6.15
N PRO A 268 -13.69 -17.33 5.72
CA PRO A 268 -13.65 -16.17 6.64
C PRO A 268 -14.72 -16.23 7.73
N GLU A 269 -15.85 -16.86 7.43
CA GLU A 269 -17.01 -17.09 8.30
C GLU A 269 -16.92 -18.40 9.09
N VAL A 270 -15.75 -19.05 9.14
CA VAL A 270 -15.55 -20.26 9.94
C VAL A 270 -15.89 -20.00 11.42
N THR A 271 -16.62 -20.93 12.02
CA THR A 271 -17.00 -20.86 13.44
C THR A 271 -15.88 -21.40 14.33
N GLU A 272 -15.92 -21.04 15.62
CA GLU A 272 -14.96 -21.58 16.61
C GLU A 272 -14.93 -23.11 16.60
N ASP A 273 -16.08 -23.77 16.55
CA ASP A 273 -16.18 -25.24 16.56
C ASP A 273 -15.53 -25.86 15.32
N GLN A 274 -15.81 -25.32 14.13
CA GLN A 274 -15.20 -25.78 12.88
C GLN A 274 -13.67 -25.58 12.87
N MET A 275 -13.19 -24.45 13.40
CA MET A 275 -11.76 -24.21 13.52
C MET A 275 -11.08 -25.24 14.44
N VAL A 276 -11.72 -25.60 15.55
CA VAL A 276 -11.20 -26.59 16.51
C VAL A 276 -11.21 -27.99 15.90
N GLU A 277 -12.26 -28.36 15.18
CA GLU A 277 -12.36 -29.63 14.45
C GLU A 277 -11.22 -29.77 13.43
N LEU A 278 -11.01 -28.75 12.60
CA LEU A 278 -9.92 -28.73 11.61
C LEU A 278 -8.54 -28.77 12.26
N ALA A 279 -8.35 -28.03 13.36
CA ALA A 279 -7.10 -28.04 14.11
C ALA A 279 -6.77 -29.43 14.70
N LEU A 280 -7.78 -30.12 15.26
CA LEU A 280 -7.62 -31.46 15.83
C LEU A 280 -7.47 -32.55 14.76
N ALA A 281 -7.97 -32.32 13.54
CA ALA A 281 -7.78 -33.22 12.41
C ALA A 281 -6.36 -33.12 11.78
N SER A 282 -5.60 -32.06 12.07
CA SER A 282 -4.24 -31.91 11.54
C SER A 282 -3.28 -32.97 12.10
N PRO A 283 -2.62 -33.78 11.25
CA PRO A 283 -1.66 -34.78 11.69
C PRO A 283 -0.47 -34.17 12.45
N ASN A 284 -0.04 -32.96 12.05
CA ASN A 284 1.06 -32.28 12.72
C ASN A 284 0.66 -31.85 14.13
N VAL A 285 -0.54 -31.29 14.28
CA VAL A 285 -1.09 -30.88 15.59
C VAL A 285 -1.25 -32.07 16.52
N GLN A 286 -1.78 -33.20 16.02
CA GLN A 286 -1.92 -34.45 16.77
C GLN A 286 -0.58 -34.93 17.34
N SER A 287 0.50 -34.85 16.55
CA SER A 287 1.85 -35.25 17.03
C SER A 287 2.35 -34.45 18.23
N PHE A 288 1.92 -33.18 18.37
CA PHE A 288 2.30 -32.31 19.49
C PHE A 288 1.31 -32.33 20.66
N LEU A 289 0.05 -32.68 20.42
CA LEU A 289 -0.99 -32.75 21.43
C LEU A 289 -1.02 -34.11 22.15
N GLY A 290 -0.63 -35.18 21.44
CA GLY A 290 -0.68 -36.57 21.91
C GLY A 290 -2.10 -37.16 21.83
N GLU A 291 -2.31 -38.29 22.51
CA GLU A 291 -3.60 -39.04 22.49
C GLU A 291 -4.68 -38.44 23.41
N ARG A 292 -4.37 -37.39 24.17
CA ARG A 292 -5.30 -36.80 25.14
C ARG A 292 -5.99 -35.54 24.56
N PRO A 293 -7.27 -35.31 24.89
CA PRO A 293 -7.93 -34.08 24.51
C PRO A 293 -7.24 -32.86 25.15
N PRO A 294 -7.29 -31.69 24.50
CA PRO A 294 -6.69 -30.47 25.04
C PRO A 294 -7.35 -30.07 26.36
N ALA A 295 -6.56 -29.64 27.33
CA ALA A 295 -7.07 -29.15 28.62
C ALA A 295 -7.74 -27.78 28.50
N LYS A 296 -7.35 -27.00 27.49
CA LYS A 296 -7.95 -25.70 27.18
C LYS A 296 -7.84 -25.42 25.68
N VAL A 297 -8.89 -24.84 25.12
CA VAL A 297 -8.96 -24.39 23.72
C VAL A 297 -9.21 -22.89 23.71
N ILE A 298 -8.47 -22.18 22.86
CA ILE A 298 -8.67 -20.74 22.62
C ILE A 298 -8.81 -20.57 21.11
N ALA A 299 -10.03 -20.43 20.62
CA ALA A 299 -10.31 -20.08 19.23
C ALA A 299 -10.63 -18.58 19.12
N ARG A 300 -10.13 -17.93 18.07
CA ARG A 300 -10.50 -16.56 17.69
C ARG A 300 -10.69 -16.51 16.19
N PRO A 301 -11.93 -16.66 15.70
CA PRO A 301 -12.19 -16.70 14.29
C PRO A 301 -11.80 -15.43 13.54
N PRO A 302 -11.41 -15.57 12.27
CA PRO A 302 -10.97 -16.80 11.61
C PRO A 302 -9.45 -17.06 11.77
N LYS A 303 -8.78 -16.29 12.65
CA LYS A 303 -7.32 -16.11 12.63
C LYS A 303 -6.53 -17.20 13.33
N ILE A 304 -7.00 -17.71 14.47
CA ILE A 304 -6.16 -18.56 15.33
C ILE A 304 -6.94 -19.54 16.19
N VAL A 305 -6.41 -20.77 16.31
CA VAL A 305 -6.74 -21.72 17.38
C VAL A 305 -5.48 -22.04 18.16
N SER A 306 -5.55 -21.95 19.49
CA SER A 306 -4.48 -22.36 20.39
C SER A 306 -4.98 -23.47 21.31
N LEU A 307 -4.34 -24.64 21.19
CA LEU A 307 -4.62 -25.84 21.98
C LEU A 307 -3.59 -25.94 23.10
N VAL A 308 -4.06 -26.06 24.34
CA VAL A 308 -3.20 -26.28 25.50
C VAL A 308 -3.23 -27.76 25.85
N ALA A 309 -2.07 -28.42 25.73
CA ALA A 309 -1.96 -29.83 26.09
C ALA A 309 -2.22 -30.02 27.59
N ALA A 310 -2.83 -31.15 27.95
CA ALA A 310 -3.00 -31.51 29.35
C ALA A 310 -1.62 -31.65 30.03
N ARG A 311 -1.47 -31.09 31.24
CA ARG A 311 -0.27 -31.33 32.05
C ARG A 311 -0.21 -32.81 32.40
N ASN A 312 0.99 -33.40 32.30
CA ASN A 312 1.28 -34.69 32.93
C ASN A 312 1.17 -34.58 34.44
#